data_AF-A0A7W0U3Z1-F1
#
_entry.id   AF-A0A7W0U3Z1-F1
#
_cell.length_a   1.000
_cell.length_b   1.000
_cell.length_c   1.000
_cell.angle_alpha   90.00
_cell.angle_beta   90.00
_cell.angle_gamma   90.00
#
_symmetry.space_group_name_H-M   'P 1'
#
loop_
_entity.id
_entity.type
_entity.pdbx_description
1 polymer ?
#
loop_
_entity_poly.entity_id
_entity_poly.type
_entity_poly.pdbx_seq_one_letter_code
_entity_poly.pdbx_strand_id
1 'polypeptide(L)'
;MAEQRVALDGTQDATVEFFGGPGTMLGTVALRNISSDRVRLRRTVPRVCSDLSRSGPPLLAHVARRAVLDPSAVGQIPVRLRIPRHTAPGDYQVQVDVGGAVHQAVLHVLEDVAVTVSPEEVFIAGGSQPQERRIAVSNDGNVAVSIASFAVPLDDDLLDCRSLRAGAKEFSETGVVFDDFLSAVVRQGNRALERAGILRVRVAEGTLTVQPGETRLATLLFTAPGTLERHTRYTAVVPIATADLQVRVVPGLRGHAAGEPTDPSDDTTAPPEKPAPAPRTPKKAAARKTGAGRPSAGKKATAGTRSPRPRPH
;
A
#
# COMPACT_ATOMS: atom_id res chain seq x y z
N MET A 1 5.68 53.04 4.69
CA MET A 1 6.03 51.97 5.65
C MET A 1 4.74 51.50 6.28
N ALA A 2 4.45 50.19 6.28
CA ALA A 2 3.24 49.67 6.91
C ALA A 2 3.45 49.65 8.43
N GLU A 3 2.48 50.16 9.19
CA GLU A 3 2.54 50.22 10.66
C GLU A 3 2.42 48.81 11.25
N GLN A 4 3.37 48.44 12.12
CA GLN A 4 3.40 47.15 12.80
C GLN A 4 2.31 47.11 13.88
N ARG A 5 1.24 46.34 13.66
CA ARG A 5 0.10 46.23 14.60
C ARG A 5 0.13 44.98 15.48
N VAL A 6 0.98 44.02 15.15
CA VAL A 6 1.10 42.72 15.83
C VAL A 6 2.57 42.40 16.01
N ALA A 7 2.90 41.82 17.16
CA ALA A 7 4.23 41.32 17.49
C ALA A 7 4.12 39.88 17.99
N LEU A 8 5.23 39.12 17.96
CA LEU A 8 5.31 37.86 18.70
C LEU A 8 5.12 38.13 20.20
N ASP A 9 4.37 37.26 20.87
CA ASP A 9 4.25 37.30 22.32
C ASP A 9 5.41 36.53 22.95
N GLY A 10 6.39 37.26 23.49
CA GLY A 10 7.61 36.68 24.07
C GLY A 10 8.80 37.64 24.07
N THR A 11 9.95 37.15 24.52
CA THR A 11 11.23 37.84 24.32
C THR A 11 11.53 37.94 22.82
N GLN A 12 12.29 38.95 22.40
CA GLN A 12 12.66 39.14 20.98
C GLN A 12 13.37 37.92 20.38
N ASP A 13 13.88 37.02 21.22
CA ASP A 13 14.60 35.80 20.87
C ASP A 13 13.72 34.53 20.83
N ALA A 14 12.39 34.65 20.92
CA ALA A 14 11.51 33.49 20.83
C ALA A 14 11.55 32.88 19.42
N THR A 15 12.16 31.69 19.29
CA THR A 15 12.20 30.92 18.05
C THR A 15 10.85 30.30 17.75
N VAL A 16 10.36 30.48 16.52
CA VAL A 16 9.13 29.81 16.05
C VAL A 16 9.45 28.42 15.54
N GLU A 17 8.75 27.40 16.00
CA GLU A 17 8.99 26.01 15.57
C GLU A 17 7.85 25.48 14.71
N PHE A 18 8.22 24.73 13.66
CA PHE A 18 7.31 24.03 12.78
C PHE A 18 7.71 22.55 12.68
N PHE A 19 6.74 21.66 12.75
CA PHE A 19 6.95 20.20 12.71
C PHE A 19 6.04 19.56 11.65
N GLY A 20 6.54 18.53 10.98
CA GLY A 20 5.73 17.74 10.04
C GLY A 20 6.55 17.05 8.98
N GLY A 21 5.86 16.29 8.13
CA GLY A 21 6.45 15.71 6.93
C GLY A 21 6.56 16.75 5.81
N PRO A 22 7.23 16.37 4.72
CA PRO A 22 7.31 17.20 3.53
C PRO A 22 5.91 17.49 2.96
N GLY A 23 5.77 18.60 2.22
CA GLY A 23 4.47 19.05 1.72
C GLY A 23 3.60 19.83 2.70
N THR A 24 3.51 19.44 3.99
CA THR A 24 2.76 20.19 5.01
C THR A 24 3.41 20.13 6.40
N MET A 25 3.82 21.29 6.89
CA MET A 25 4.35 21.52 8.23
C MET A 25 3.33 22.31 9.06
N LEU A 26 3.30 22.05 10.37
CA LEU A 26 2.41 22.71 11.33
C LEU A 26 3.24 23.39 12.41
N GLY A 27 2.86 24.62 12.75
CA GLY A 27 3.43 25.35 13.87
C GLY A 27 2.36 26.20 14.55
N THR A 28 2.67 26.68 15.74
CA THR A 28 1.82 27.65 16.44
C THR A 28 2.63 28.89 16.73
N VAL A 29 2.07 30.05 16.43
CA VAL A 29 2.71 31.34 16.68
C VAL A 29 1.88 32.09 17.72
N ALA A 30 2.50 32.42 18.85
CA ALA A 30 1.88 33.29 19.85
C ALA A 30 2.03 34.74 19.42
N LEU A 31 0.91 35.42 19.18
CA LEU A 31 0.86 36.82 18.73
C LEU A 31 0.18 37.71 19.75
N ARG A 32 0.78 38.87 19.98
CA ARG A 32 0.20 39.96 20.76
C ARG A 32 -0.21 41.11 19.84
N ASN A 33 -1.44 41.57 19.98
CA ASN A 33 -1.86 42.81 19.34
C ASN A 33 -1.33 44.00 20.14
N ILE A 34 -0.36 44.72 19.59
CA ILE A 34 0.27 45.89 20.22
C ILE A 34 -0.44 47.20 19.88
N SER A 35 -1.47 47.16 19.04
CA SER A 35 -2.28 48.34 18.69
C SER A 35 -3.47 48.53 19.62
N SER A 36 -4.01 49.75 19.65
CA SER A 36 -5.24 50.10 20.36
C SER A 36 -6.52 49.58 19.69
N ASP A 37 -6.40 49.05 18.48
CA ASP A 37 -7.52 48.59 17.67
C ASP A 37 -7.58 47.07 17.59
N ARG A 38 -8.77 46.53 17.32
CA ARG A 38 -8.94 45.12 16.99
C ARG A 38 -8.24 44.77 15.67
N VAL A 39 -7.33 43.80 15.68
CA VAL A 39 -6.63 43.30 14.48
C VAL A 39 -7.29 42.02 13.97
N ARG A 40 -7.55 41.97 12.66
CA ARG A 40 -8.04 40.76 11.97
C ARG A 40 -6.94 40.22 11.05
N LEU A 41 -6.40 39.06 11.39
CA LEU A 41 -5.35 38.40 10.61
C LEU A 41 -6.00 37.62 9.47
N ARG A 42 -5.92 38.21 8.27
CA ARG A 42 -6.49 37.66 7.04
C ARG A 42 -5.35 37.33 6.09
N ARG A 43 -4.92 36.06 6.06
CA ARG A 43 -3.91 35.56 5.11
C ARG A 43 -2.61 36.38 5.12
N THR A 44 -2.01 36.59 6.29
CA THR A 44 -0.56 36.79 6.28
C THR A 44 0.03 35.51 5.69
N VAL A 45 0.74 35.65 4.58
CA VAL A 45 1.65 34.63 4.06
C VAL A 45 2.96 35.01 4.72
N PRO A 46 3.37 34.35 5.83
CA PRO A 46 4.73 34.53 6.28
C PRO A 46 5.65 34.25 5.10
N ARG A 47 6.44 35.25 4.73
CA ARG A 47 7.48 35.04 3.74
C ARG A 47 8.56 34.26 4.45
N VAL A 48 8.85 33.08 3.93
CA VAL A 48 9.93 32.27 4.44
C VAL A 48 11.15 32.53 3.58
N CYS A 49 12.10 33.29 4.12
CA CYS A 49 13.41 33.47 3.51
C CYS A 49 14.30 32.34 4.00
N SER A 50 14.68 31.43 3.12
CA SER A 50 15.48 30.25 3.47
C SER A 50 16.44 29.88 2.36
N ASP A 51 17.62 29.38 2.73
CA ASP A 51 18.60 28.81 1.80
C ASP A 51 18.12 27.48 1.17
N LEU A 52 17.06 26.87 1.72
CA LEU A 52 16.30 25.78 1.09
C LEU A 52 15.89 26.10 -0.36
N SER A 53 15.81 27.37 -0.72
CA SER A 53 15.44 27.87 -2.05
C SER A 53 16.57 27.87 -3.08
N ARG A 54 17.81 27.45 -2.77
CA ARG A 54 18.92 27.44 -3.75
C ARG A 54 18.63 26.69 -5.07
N SER A 55 17.58 25.86 -5.13
CA SER A 55 17.10 25.24 -6.38
C SER A 55 15.56 25.08 -6.47
N GLY A 56 14.78 25.70 -5.58
CA GLY A 56 13.35 25.40 -5.45
C GLY A 56 12.44 26.62 -5.38
N PRO A 57 11.13 26.45 -5.63
CA PRO A 57 10.16 27.54 -5.49
C PRO A 57 10.14 28.08 -4.05
N PRO A 58 9.76 29.35 -3.85
CA PRO A 58 9.68 29.95 -2.53
C PRO A 58 8.69 29.18 -1.65
N LEU A 59 9.04 28.99 -0.39
CA LEU A 59 8.20 28.33 0.60
C LEU A 59 6.95 29.18 0.88
N LEU A 60 5.77 28.57 0.77
CA LEU A 60 4.50 29.25 0.98
C LEU A 60 3.94 28.92 2.35
N ALA A 61 3.89 29.91 3.24
CA ALA A 61 3.24 29.80 4.52
C ALA A 61 1.81 30.35 4.45
N HIS A 62 0.88 29.70 5.14
CA HIS A 62 -0.51 30.11 5.21
C HIS A 62 -1.01 29.99 6.64
N VAL A 63 -1.59 31.07 7.16
CA VAL A 63 -2.36 31.00 8.41
C VAL A 63 -3.56 30.09 8.20
N ALA A 64 -3.67 29.05 9.03
CA ALA A 64 -4.64 27.97 8.81
C ALA A 64 -6.10 28.43 9.03
N ARG A 65 -6.31 29.46 9.85
CA ARG A 65 -7.63 30.01 10.19
C ARG A 65 -7.59 31.52 10.35
N ARG A 66 -8.69 32.21 10.03
CA ARG A 66 -8.82 33.64 10.34
C ARG A 66 -8.73 33.79 11.86
N ALA A 67 -7.83 34.64 12.33
CA ALA A 67 -7.69 34.98 13.73
C ALA A 67 -8.05 36.45 13.96
N VAL A 68 -8.67 36.74 15.09
CA VAL A 68 -9.00 38.10 15.53
C VAL A 68 -8.36 38.29 16.89
N LEU A 69 -7.57 39.34 17.03
CA LEU A 69 -6.96 39.73 18.30
C LEU A 69 -7.55 41.07 18.72
N ASP A 70 -8.20 41.09 19.88
CA ASP A 70 -8.60 42.34 20.51
C ASP A 70 -7.37 43.16 20.94
N PRO A 71 -7.50 44.48 21.21
CA PRO A 71 -6.39 45.30 21.68
C PRO A 71 -5.67 44.68 22.88
N SER A 72 -4.33 44.65 22.86
CA SER A 72 -3.49 44.04 23.90
C SER A 72 -3.66 42.52 24.13
N ALA A 73 -4.55 41.86 23.40
CA ALA A 73 -4.79 40.43 23.55
C ALA A 73 -3.63 39.61 22.97
N VAL A 74 -3.40 38.46 23.59
CA VAL A 74 -2.50 37.41 23.10
C VAL A 74 -3.35 36.29 22.52
N GLY A 75 -2.97 35.78 21.35
CA GLY A 75 -3.58 34.59 20.77
C GLY A 75 -2.55 33.65 20.18
N GLN A 76 -2.78 32.35 20.34
CA GLN A 76 -2.04 31.30 19.66
C GLN A 76 -2.66 31.01 18.30
N ILE A 77 -1.87 31.14 17.25
CA ILE A 77 -2.35 31.06 15.88
C ILE A 77 -1.72 29.86 15.19
N PRO A 78 -2.51 28.86 14.76
CA PRO A 78 -1.98 27.75 14.00
C PRO A 78 -1.58 28.22 12.60
N VAL A 79 -0.33 27.93 12.23
CA VAL A 79 0.26 28.25 10.93
C VAL A 79 0.59 26.95 10.21
N ARG A 80 0.27 26.91 8.91
CA ARG A 80 0.61 25.81 8.01
C ARG A 80 1.66 26.29 7.03
N LEU A 81 2.76 25.56 6.90
CA LEU A 81 3.80 25.84 5.92
C LEU A 81 3.85 24.72 4.90
N ARG A 82 3.96 25.04 3.61
CA ARG A 82 4.20 24.06 2.56
C ARG A 82 5.66 24.10 2.14
N ILE A 83 6.31 22.95 2.20
CA ILE A 83 7.67 22.71 1.73
C ILE A 83 7.66 21.71 0.57
N PRO A 84 8.70 21.66 -0.30
CA PRO A 84 8.81 20.65 -1.34
C PRO A 84 8.61 19.22 -0.80
N ARG A 85 7.97 18.36 -1.60
CA ARG A 85 7.57 16.99 -1.18
C ARG A 85 8.74 16.05 -0.90
N HIS A 86 9.92 16.37 -1.40
CA HIS A 86 11.13 15.56 -1.23
C HIS A 86 12.21 16.30 -0.43
N THR A 87 11.82 17.30 0.37
CA THR A 87 12.75 17.94 1.33
C THR A 87 13.22 16.90 2.33
N ALA A 88 14.52 16.62 2.34
CA ALA A 88 15.14 15.66 3.23
C ALA A 88 14.79 15.93 4.71
N PRO A 89 14.76 14.89 5.56
CA PRO A 89 14.53 15.08 6.98
C PRO A 89 15.67 15.86 7.64
N GLY A 90 15.34 16.60 8.69
CA GLY A 90 16.31 17.39 9.47
C GLY A 90 15.77 18.75 9.91
N ASP A 91 16.66 19.52 10.53
CA ASP A 91 16.35 20.85 11.05
C ASP A 91 16.83 21.94 10.09
N TYR A 92 15.93 22.86 9.73
CA TYR A 92 16.23 23.96 8.83
C TYR A 92 15.94 25.29 9.50
N GLN A 93 16.97 26.13 9.59
CA GLN A 93 16.84 27.52 10.03
C GLN A 93 16.22 28.35 8.92
N VAL A 94 15.13 29.04 9.23
CA VAL A 94 14.42 29.91 8.29
C VAL A 94 13.99 31.20 8.96
N GLN A 95 13.71 32.23 8.17
CA GLN A 95 13.14 33.47 8.66
C GLN A 95 11.66 33.57 8.30
N VAL A 96 10.83 34.01 9.23
CA VAL A 96 9.38 34.12 9.08
C VAL A 96 8.96 35.57 9.32
N ASP A 97 8.31 36.19 8.34
CA ASP A 97 7.70 37.51 8.49
C ASP A 97 6.35 37.40 9.22
N VAL A 98 6.27 38.01 10.40
CA VAL A 98 5.04 38.12 11.20
C VAL A 98 4.75 39.59 11.48
N GLY A 99 3.69 40.10 10.87
CA GLY A 99 3.25 41.48 11.10
C GLY A 99 4.23 42.54 10.59
N GLY A 100 5.10 42.21 9.63
CA GLY A 100 6.13 43.10 9.10
C GLY A 100 7.48 43.02 9.81
N ALA A 101 7.59 42.21 10.87
CA ALA A 101 8.84 41.91 11.54
C ALA A 101 9.34 40.51 11.16
N VAL A 102 10.65 40.39 10.94
CA VAL A 102 11.30 39.13 10.58
C VAL A 102 11.76 38.42 11.84
N HIS A 103 11.35 37.16 12.01
CA HIS A 103 11.70 36.33 13.17
C HIS A 103 12.42 35.05 12.73
N GLN A 104 13.30 34.53 13.58
CA GLN A 104 13.94 33.24 13.35
C GLN A 104 12.96 32.11 13.65
N ALA A 105 13.04 31.06 12.85
CA ALA A 105 12.23 29.87 12.99
C ALA A 105 13.01 28.62 12.61
N VAL A 106 12.61 27.48 13.20
CA VAL A 106 13.16 26.17 12.88
C VAL A 106 12.07 25.30 12.27
N LEU A 107 12.39 24.69 11.13
CA LEU A 107 11.57 23.66 10.50
C LEU A 107 12.17 22.30 10.86
N HIS A 108 11.42 21.50 11.61
CA HIS A 108 11.75 20.12 11.95
C HIS A 108 11.07 19.19 10.95
N VAL A 109 11.75 18.91 9.85
CA VAL A 109 11.23 18.05 8.77
C VAL A 109 11.40 16.60 9.18
N LEU A 110 10.29 15.91 9.34
CA LEU A 110 10.24 14.51 9.72
C LEU A 110 10.49 13.60 8.51
N GLU A 111 10.99 12.40 8.79
CA GLU A 111 11.08 11.33 7.81
C GLU A 111 9.69 10.88 7.35
N ASP A 112 9.54 10.73 6.04
CA ASP A 112 8.37 10.22 5.35
C ASP A 112 8.82 9.22 4.29
N VAL A 113 8.53 7.94 4.54
CA VAL A 113 8.84 6.84 3.62
C VAL A 113 7.56 6.47 2.90
N ALA A 114 7.51 6.73 1.59
CA ALA A 114 6.36 6.42 0.76
C ALA A 114 6.83 5.78 -0.55
N VAL A 115 6.86 4.45 -0.57
CA VAL A 115 7.21 3.67 -1.76
C VAL A 115 5.96 3.08 -2.39
N THR A 116 5.93 3.04 -3.72
CA THR A 116 4.93 2.33 -4.52
C THR A 116 5.61 1.41 -5.53
N VAL A 117 4.92 0.32 -5.91
CA VAL A 117 5.45 -0.70 -6.82
C VAL A 117 4.42 -0.97 -7.92
N SER A 118 4.89 -1.14 -9.16
CA SER A 118 4.05 -1.47 -10.31
C SER A 118 4.73 -2.51 -11.22
N PRO A 119 4.06 -3.62 -11.58
CA PRO A 119 2.75 -4.03 -11.10
C PRO A 119 2.77 -4.39 -9.60
N GLU A 120 1.61 -4.29 -8.94
CA GLU A 120 1.44 -4.73 -7.54
C GLU A 120 1.40 -6.26 -7.40
N GLU A 121 1.23 -6.98 -8.51
CA GLU A 121 1.17 -8.43 -8.57
C GLU A 121 2.03 -8.99 -9.71
N VAL A 122 2.79 -10.06 -9.41
CA VAL A 122 3.55 -10.82 -10.40
C VAL A 122 3.27 -12.31 -10.31
N PHE A 123 3.31 -12.97 -11.46
CA PHE A 123 3.11 -14.42 -11.58
C PHE A 123 4.44 -15.11 -11.89
N ILE A 124 4.75 -16.17 -11.16
CA ILE A 124 5.91 -17.02 -11.41
C ILE A 124 5.50 -18.50 -11.48
N ALA A 125 6.26 -19.29 -12.24
CA ALA A 125 6.13 -20.72 -12.23
C ALA A 125 6.68 -21.31 -10.92
N GLY A 126 6.20 -22.48 -10.52
CA GLY A 126 6.89 -23.28 -9.50
C GLY A 126 8.23 -23.83 -10.02
N GLY A 127 9.15 -24.17 -9.12
CA GLY A 127 10.45 -24.76 -9.45
C GLY A 127 11.64 -23.96 -8.91
N SER A 128 12.78 -24.63 -8.80
CA SER A 128 14.00 -24.10 -8.16
C SER A 128 14.86 -23.20 -9.06
N GLN A 129 14.45 -22.98 -10.32
CA GLN A 129 15.20 -22.11 -11.23
C GLN A 129 14.79 -20.64 -11.01
N PRO A 130 15.76 -19.71 -10.95
CA PRO A 130 15.47 -18.29 -10.88
C PRO A 130 14.64 -17.82 -12.07
N GLN A 131 13.62 -17.00 -11.81
CA GLN A 131 12.77 -16.38 -12.82
C GLN A 131 12.84 -14.86 -12.68
N GLU A 132 13.09 -14.16 -13.77
CA GLU A 132 13.18 -12.70 -13.77
C GLU A 132 11.79 -12.06 -13.93
N ARG A 133 11.50 -11.04 -13.13
CA ARG A 133 10.39 -10.10 -13.40
C ARG A 133 10.88 -8.67 -13.22
N ARG A 134 10.36 -7.78 -14.06
CA ARG A 134 10.63 -6.34 -13.98
C ARG A 134 9.47 -5.65 -13.27
N ILE A 135 9.81 -4.82 -12.31
CA ILE A 135 8.86 -3.94 -11.61
C ILE A 135 9.39 -2.50 -11.67
N ALA A 136 8.50 -1.52 -11.68
CA ALA A 136 8.82 -0.14 -11.40
C ALA A 136 8.63 0.13 -9.91
N VAL A 137 9.62 0.74 -9.28
CA VAL A 137 9.58 1.18 -7.88
C VAL A 137 9.65 2.71 -7.88
N SER A 138 8.66 3.37 -7.29
CA SER A 138 8.66 4.83 -7.13
C SER A 138 8.77 5.19 -5.65
N ASN A 139 9.59 6.18 -5.33
CA ASN A 139 9.74 6.71 -3.98
C ASN A 139 9.15 8.12 -3.92
N ASP A 140 7.91 8.22 -3.46
CA ASP A 140 7.19 9.49 -3.23
C ASP A 140 7.57 10.16 -1.89
N GLY A 141 8.37 9.48 -1.06
CA GLY A 141 8.82 9.98 0.25
C GLY A 141 9.95 11.01 0.15
N ASN A 142 10.54 11.36 1.30
CA ASN A 142 11.70 12.26 1.39
C ASN A 142 13.00 11.60 1.85
N VAL A 143 13.01 10.27 2.05
CA VAL A 143 14.20 9.51 2.38
C VAL A 143 14.50 8.49 1.29
N ALA A 144 15.79 8.34 0.95
CA ALA A 144 16.21 7.32 -0.02
C ALA A 144 15.94 5.92 0.53
N VAL A 145 15.40 5.03 -0.30
CA VAL A 145 15.06 3.66 0.10
C VAL A 145 15.97 2.67 -0.61
N SER A 146 16.58 1.76 0.15
CA SER A 146 17.38 0.66 -0.37
C SER A 146 16.62 -0.66 -0.28
N ILE A 147 16.50 -1.35 -1.41
CA ILE A 147 15.81 -2.63 -1.56
C ILE A 147 16.87 -3.72 -1.72
N ALA A 148 16.80 -4.73 -0.85
CA ALA A 148 17.72 -5.85 -0.81
C ALA A 148 17.02 -7.16 -1.19
N SER A 149 17.61 -8.30 -0.79
CA SER A 149 17.01 -9.62 -0.98
C SER A 149 16.02 -9.98 0.13
N PHE A 150 14.99 -10.73 -0.21
CA PHE A 150 13.94 -11.19 0.69
C PHE A 150 13.84 -12.71 0.69
N ALA A 151 13.38 -13.25 1.81
CA ALA A 151 12.99 -14.64 1.98
C ALA A 151 11.63 -14.63 2.67
N VAL A 152 10.57 -14.94 1.92
CA VAL A 152 9.19 -14.86 2.40
C VAL A 152 8.54 -16.24 2.38
N PRO A 153 7.74 -16.59 3.41
CA PRO A 153 6.98 -17.85 3.38
C PRO A 153 5.97 -17.82 2.24
N LEU A 154 5.72 -18.99 1.65
CA LEU A 154 4.61 -19.19 0.74
C LEU A 154 3.38 -19.64 1.53
N ASP A 155 2.23 -19.05 1.21
CA ASP A 155 0.93 -19.45 1.71
C ASP A 155 0.19 -20.26 0.65
N ASP A 156 -0.44 -21.36 1.04
CA ASP A 156 -1.36 -22.12 0.17
C ASP A 156 -2.74 -21.47 0.24
N ASP A 157 -3.25 -20.95 -0.89
CA ASP A 157 -4.57 -20.29 -0.97
C ASP A 157 -5.72 -21.16 -0.45
N LEU A 158 -5.54 -22.49 -0.45
CA LEU A 158 -6.53 -23.46 -0.01
C LEU A 158 -6.24 -24.02 1.39
N LEU A 159 -5.25 -23.48 2.12
CA LEU A 159 -4.83 -24.00 3.41
C LEU A 159 -5.97 -24.03 4.41
N ASP A 160 -6.70 -22.92 4.56
CA ASP A 160 -7.81 -22.81 5.51
C ASP A 160 -8.90 -23.84 5.21
N CYS A 161 -9.26 -23.97 3.93
CA CYS A 161 -10.26 -24.92 3.47
C CYS A 161 -9.83 -26.37 3.69
N ARG A 162 -8.57 -26.71 3.41
CA ARG A 162 -8.03 -28.06 3.61
C ARG A 162 -7.91 -28.41 5.09
N SER A 163 -7.44 -27.47 5.91
CA SER A 163 -7.27 -27.66 7.35
C SER A 163 -8.62 -27.84 8.06
N LEU A 164 -9.62 -27.03 7.72
CA LEU A 164 -10.97 -27.18 8.26
C LEU A 164 -11.62 -28.50 7.85
N ARG A 165 -11.50 -28.92 6.58
CA ARG A 165 -12.04 -30.21 6.13
C ARG A 165 -11.36 -31.39 6.79
N ALA A 166 -10.04 -31.33 6.98
CA ALA A 166 -9.29 -32.38 7.68
C ALA A 166 -9.76 -32.49 9.14
N GLY A 167 -9.82 -31.36 9.86
CA GLY A 167 -10.29 -31.33 11.24
C GLY A 167 -11.75 -31.78 11.39
N ALA A 168 -12.65 -31.39 10.47
CA ALA A 168 -14.05 -31.80 10.50
C ALA A 168 -14.23 -33.31 10.31
N LYS A 169 -13.43 -33.93 9.42
CA LYS A 169 -13.45 -35.38 9.21
C LYS A 169 -13.04 -36.11 10.48
N GLU A 170 -11.95 -35.68 11.11
CA GLU A 170 -11.44 -36.29 12.35
C GLU A 170 -12.43 -36.10 13.51
N PHE A 171 -13.06 -34.91 13.61
CA PHE A 171 -14.10 -34.64 14.61
C PHE A 171 -15.32 -35.57 14.48
N SER A 172 -15.74 -35.87 13.25
CA SER A 172 -16.92 -36.71 12.99
C SER A 172 -16.72 -38.18 13.31
N GLU A 173 -15.47 -38.65 13.38
CA GLU A 173 -15.14 -40.07 13.55
C GLU A 173 -14.89 -40.45 15.02
N THR A 174 -14.50 -39.51 15.89
CA THR A 174 -14.00 -39.83 17.24
C THR A 174 -14.66 -39.13 18.42
N GLY A 175 -15.71 -38.30 18.22
CA GLY A 175 -16.44 -37.67 19.34
C GLY A 175 -15.53 -36.75 20.18
N VAL A 176 -14.64 -36.03 19.51
CA VAL A 176 -13.41 -35.46 20.09
C VAL A 176 -13.68 -34.17 20.87
N VAL A 177 -12.86 -33.91 21.89
CA VAL A 177 -12.80 -32.64 22.66
C VAL A 177 -12.21 -31.55 21.76
N PHE A 178 -12.69 -30.30 21.89
CA PHE A 178 -12.29 -29.14 21.08
C PHE A 178 -10.76 -28.93 20.97
N ASP A 179 -10.01 -29.27 22.01
CA ASP A 179 -8.54 -29.13 22.07
C ASP A 179 -7.81 -30.04 21.09
N ASP A 180 -8.32 -31.24 20.82
CA ASP A 180 -7.72 -32.16 19.85
C ASP A 180 -7.99 -31.68 18.41
N PHE A 181 -9.17 -31.10 18.15
CA PHE A 181 -9.47 -30.45 16.88
C PHE A 181 -8.51 -29.28 16.62
N LEU A 182 -8.31 -28.40 17.61
CA LEU A 182 -7.33 -27.32 17.51
C LEU A 182 -5.91 -27.85 17.26
N SER A 183 -5.51 -28.89 17.99
CA SER A 183 -4.20 -29.52 17.83
C SER A 183 -4.01 -30.14 16.44
N ALA A 184 -5.07 -30.72 15.86
CA ALA A 184 -5.05 -31.25 14.50
C ALA A 184 -4.93 -30.12 13.45
N VAL A 185 -5.67 -29.02 13.63
CA VAL A 185 -5.59 -27.84 12.76
C VAL A 185 -4.19 -27.22 12.80
N VAL A 186 -3.61 -27.00 13.98
CA VAL A 186 -2.26 -26.42 14.13
C VAL A 186 -1.21 -27.32 13.48
N ARG A 187 -1.28 -28.64 13.70
CA ARG A 187 -0.35 -29.61 13.11
C ARG A 187 -0.43 -29.62 11.59
N GLN A 188 -1.64 -29.51 11.04
CA GLN A 188 -1.86 -29.44 9.61
C GLN A 188 -1.34 -28.12 9.02
N GLY A 189 -1.54 -27.00 9.72
CA GLY A 189 -0.98 -25.69 9.37
C GLY A 189 0.54 -25.72 9.31
N ASN A 190 1.21 -26.27 10.33
CA ASN A 190 2.68 -26.37 10.36
C ASN A 190 3.21 -27.22 9.20
N ARG A 191 2.58 -28.37 8.91
CA ARG A 191 2.97 -29.22 7.77
C ARG A 191 2.79 -28.50 6.43
N ALA A 192 1.75 -27.69 6.30
CA ALA A 192 1.52 -26.93 5.08
C ALA A 192 2.58 -25.83 4.91
N LEU A 193 2.93 -25.12 5.98
CA LEU A 193 3.99 -24.12 5.97
C LEU A 193 5.36 -24.73 5.62
N GLU A 194 5.69 -25.88 6.21
CA GLU A 194 6.90 -26.64 5.90
C GLU A 194 6.96 -27.09 4.43
N ARG A 195 5.81 -27.45 3.84
CA ARG A 195 5.72 -27.89 2.43
C ARG A 195 5.74 -26.74 1.44
N ALA A 196 5.04 -25.65 1.75
CA ALA A 196 4.99 -24.46 0.92
C ALA A 196 6.37 -23.83 0.80
N GLY A 197 7.18 -23.89 1.86
CA GLY A 197 8.58 -23.48 1.85
C GLY A 197 8.75 -21.97 1.72
N ILE A 198 9.92 -21.55 1.26
CA ILE A 198 10.33 -20.14 1.23
C ILE A 198 10.53 -19.69 -0.22
N LEU A 199 9.84 -18.64 -0.62
CA LEU A 199 10.13 -17.90 -1.83
C LEU A 199 11.32 -16.98 -1.57
N ARG A 200 12.39 -17.16 -2.34
CA ARG A 200 13.55 -16.25 -2.32
C ARG A 200 13.41 -15.22 -3.42
N VAL A 201 13.60 -13.95 -3.08
CA VAL A 201 13.55 -12.83 -4.02
C VAL A 201 14.86 -12.07 -3.91
N ARG A 202 15.53 -11.82 -5.04
CA ARG A 202 16.78 -11.05 -5.08
C ARG A 202 16.66 -9.93 -6.11
N VAL A 203 17.26 -8.79 -5.84
CA VAL A 203 17.50 -7.78 -6.88
C VAL A 203 18.66 -8.27 -7.73
N ALA A 204 18.52 -8.28 -9.06
CA ALA A 204 19.55 -8.80 -9.97
C ALA A 204 20.90 -8.06 -9.82
N GLU A 205 20.85 -6.76 -9.55
CA GLU A 205 22.02 -5.89 -9.32
C GLU A 205 22.52 -5.90 -7.86
N GLY A 206 21.95 -6.75 -7.00
CA GLY A 206 22.31 -6.88 -5.59
C GLY A 206 21.48 -5.99 -4.67
N THR A 207 21.66 -4.67 -4.73
CA THR A 207 20.87 -3.69 -3.96
C THR A 207 20.42 -2.56 -4.88
N LEU A 208 19.14 -2.19 -4.79
CA LEU A 208 18.57 -1.07 -5.53
C LEU A 208 18.28 0.07 -4.55
N THR A 209 18.95 1.21 -4.71
CA THR A 209 18.58 2.44 -4.00
C THR A 209 17.73 3.33 -4.91
N VAL A 210 16.60 3.79 -4.39
CA VAL A 210 15.65 4.70 -5.05
C VAL A 210 15.61 6.02 -4.29
N GLN A 211 16.03 7.10 -4.94
CA GLN A 211 16.08 8.44 -4.36
C GLN A 211 14.67 9.04 -4.19
N PRO A 212 14.49 10.04 -3.30
CA PRO A 212 13.24 10.78 -3.20
C PRO A 212 12.79 11.38 -4.55
N GLY A 213 11.54 11.13 -4.93
CA GLY A 213 10.95 11.55 -6.21
C GLY A 213 11.39 10.74 -7.43
N GLU A 214 12.19 9.70 -7.24
CA GLU A 214 12.69 8.85 -8.31
C GLU A 214 11.76 7.65 -8.55
N THR A 215 11.61 7.28 -9.83
CA THR A 215 11.08 5.98 -10.24
C THR A 215 12.17 5.19 -10.93
N ARG A 216 12.47 3.98 -10.45
CA ARG A 216 13.46 3.08 -11.03
C ARG A 216 12.84 1.75 -11.45
N LEU A 217 13.30 1.22 -12.57
CA LEU A 217 12.98 -0.14 -12.99
C LEU A 217 13.92 -1.12 -12.27
N ALA A 218 13.36 -2.10 -11.58
CA ALA A 218 14.08 -3.16 -10.89
C ALA A 218 13.87 -4.50 -11.59
N THR A 219 14.94 -5.26 -11.80
CA THR A 219 14.84 -6.68 -12.17
C THR A 219 14.95 -7.52 -10.91
N LEU A 220 13.88 -8.24 -10.58
CA LEU A 220 13.82 -9.16 -9.45
C LEU A 220 13.93 -10.61 -9.93
N LEU A 221 14.77 -11.39 -9.23
CA LEU A 221 14.97 -12.81 -9.43
C LEU A 221 14.19 -13.58 -8.36
N PHE A 222 13.20 -14.34 -8.78
CA PHE A 222 12.36 -15.16 -7.91
C PHE A 222 12.79 -16.62 -7.96
N THR A 223 12.95 -17.28 -6.83
CA THR A 223 13.24 -18.70 -6.74
C THR A 223 12.24 -19.36 -5.79
N ALA A 224 11.31 -20.11 -6.37
CA ALA A 224 10.35 -20.90 -5.62
C ALA A 224 10.95 -22.25 -5.20
N PRO A 225 10.40 -22.92 -4.18
CA PRO A 225 10.77 -24.29 -3.86
C PRO A 225 10.45 -25.25 -5.02
N GLY A 226 11.29 -26.27 -5.21
CA GLY A 226 11.03 -27.34 -6.18
C GLY A 226 10.00 -28.37 -5.70
N THR A 227 9.60 -28.32 -4.43
CA THR A 227 8.72 -29.28 -3.75
C THR A 227 7.24 -28.90 -3.78
N LEU A 228 6.87 -27.84 -4.49
CA LEU A 228 5.49 -27.34 -4.54
C LEU A 228 4.55 -28.34 -5.23
N GLU A 229 3.38 -28.58 -4.62
CA GLU A 229 2.34 -29.44 -5.20
C GLU A 229 1.81 -28.88 -6.53
N ARG A 230 1.82 -29.69 -7.60
CA ARG A 230 1.50 -29.28 -8.98
C ARG A 230 0.12 -28.62 -9.19
N HIS A 231 -0.86 -28.95 -8.36
CA HIS A 231 -2.26 -28.50 -8.53
C HIS A 231 -2.69 -27.49 -7.46
N THR A 232 -1.73 -26.97 -6.70
CA THR A 232 -1.95 -25.98 -5.64
C THR A 232 -1.46 -24.62 -6.12
N ARG A 233 -2.15 -23.55 -5.73
CA ARG A 233 -1.69 -22.17 -5.93
C ARG A 233 -1.09 -21.67 -4.63
N TYR A 234 0.03 -20.98 -4.75
CA TYR A 234 0.67 -20.37 -3.60
C TYR A 234 0.76 -18.86 -3.79
N THR A 235 0.59 -18.14 -2.70
CA THR A 235 0.75 -16.69 -2.64
C THR A 235 1.88 -16.33 -1.69
N ALA A 236 2.51 -15.20 -1.94
CA ALA A 236 3.45 -14.58 -1.01
C ALA A 236 3.34 -13.06 -1.13
N VAL A 237 3.64 -12.38 -0.04
CA VAL A 237 3.75 -10.92 0.01
C VAL A 237 5.21 -10.56 0.23
N VAL A 238 5.81 -9.85 -0.71
CA VAL A 238 7.19 -9.36 -0.63
C VAL A 238 7.14 -7.90 -0.20
N PRO A 239 7.56 -7.58 1.05
CA PRO A 239 7.52 -6.20 1.54
C PRO A 239 8.66 -5.38 0.92
N ILE A 240 8.33 -4.38 0.11
CA ILE A 240 9.27 -3.43 -0.48
C ILE A 240 9.09 -2.09 0.24
N ALA A 241 9.81 -1.93 1.36
CA ALA A 241 9.65 -0.83 2.30
C ALA A 241 8.20 -0.70 2.80
N THR A 242 7.46 0.32 2.35
CA THR A 242 6.04 0.54 2.70
C THR A 242 5.05 -0.02 1.68
N ALA A 243 5.54 -0.57 0.56
CA ALA A 243 4.72 -1.22 -0.45
C ALA A 243 4.78 -2.74 -0.33
N ASP A 244 3.72 -3.41 -0.79
CA ASP A 244 3.65 -4.85 -0.86
C ASP A 244 3.60 -5.31 -2.32
N LEU A 245 4.48 -6.23 -2.70
CA LEU A 245 4.41 -6.92 -3.99
C LEU A 245 3.80 -8.30 -3.78
N GLN A 246 2.62 -8.53 -4.34
CA GLN A 246 1.97 -9.84 -4.35
C GLN A 246 2.63 -10.75 -5.38
N VAL A 247 2.98 -11.97 -4.97
CA VAL A 247 3.55 -12.98 -5.84
C VAL A 247 2.63 -14.18 -5.88
N ARG A 248 2.16 -14.55 -7.06
CA ARG A 248 1.42 -15.80 -7.29
C ARG A 248 2.32 -16.83 -7.93
N VAL A 249 2.46 -17.97 -7.26
CA VAL A 249 3.19 -19.12 -7.77
C VAL A 249 2.21 -20.14 -8.30
N VAL A 250 2.37 -20.49 -9.58
CA VAL A 250 1.57 -21.52 -10.26
C VAL A 250 2.49 -22.68 -10.66
N PRO A 251 2.57 -23.74 -9.85
CA PRO A 251 3.26 -24.97 -10.19
C PRO A 251 2.73 -25.56 -11.49
N GLY A 252 3.64 -26.06 -12.33
CA GLY A 252 3.27 -26.70 -13.60
C GLY A 252 3.04 -25.76 -14.78
N LEU A 253 3.05 -24.43 -14.58
CA LEU A 253 3.30 -23.50 -15.67
C LEU A 253 4.74 -23.73 -16.14
N ARG A 254 4.97 -24.17 -17.38
CA ARG A 254 6.33 -24.17 -17.93
C ARG A 254 6.72 -22.70 -18.07
N GLY A 255 7.75 -22.26 -17.33
CA GLY A 255 8.28 -20.92 -17.51
C GLY A 255 8.73 -20.78 -18.96
N HIS A 256 8.06 -19.93 -19.74
CA HIS A 256 8.63 -19.48 -21.00
C HIS A 256 9.89 -18.72 -20.63
N ALA A 257 11.06 -19.31 -20.89
CA ALA A 257 12.32 -18.59 -20.78
C ALA A 257 12.18 -17.36 -21.68
N ALA A 258 12.25 -16.17 -21.07
CA ALA A 258 12.19 -14.91 -21.80
C ALA A 258 13.44 -14.82 -22.67
N GLY A 259 13.38 -15.35 -23.90
CA GLY A 259 14.50 -15.29 -24.83
C GLY A 259 14.66 -16.43 -25.82
N GLU A 260 13.88 -17.51 -25.79
CA GLU A 260 13.87 -18.42 -26.96
C GLU A 260 13.02 -17.77 -28.06
N PRO A 261 13.64 -17.36 -29.20
CA PRO A 261 12.88 -16.97 -30.36
C PRO A 261 12.13 -18.23 -30.79
N THR A 262 10.80 -18.22 -30.63
CA THR A 262 9.95 -19.18 -31.33
C THR A 262 10.17 -18.95 -32.81
N ASP A 263 11.03 -19.78 -33.39
CA ASP A 263 11.21 -19.88 -34.83
C ASP A 263 9.84 -20.24 -35.42
N PRO A 264 9.20 -19.35 -36.19
CA PRO A 264 7.85 -19.58 -36.70
C PRO A 264 7.80 -20.59 -37.86
N SER A 265 8.81 -21.46 -37.99
CA SER A 265 9.08 -22.23 -39.20
C SER A 265 8.66 -23.70 -39.18
N ASP A 266 8.06 -24.20 -38.10
CA ASP A 266 7.78 -25.65 -37.96
C ASP A 266 6.30 -26.01 -37.72
N ASP A 267 5.38 -25.36 -38.47
CA ASP A 267 3.99 -25.83 -38.55
C ASP A 267 3.43 -25.74 -39.98
N THR A 268 3.92 -26.64 -40.85
CA THR A 268 3.18 -27.09 -42.04
C THR A 268 3.32 -28.60 -42.16
N THR A 269 2.85 -29.34 -41.15
CA THR A 269 2.42 -30.72 -41.37
C THR A 269 0.92 -30.76 -41.20
N ALA A 270 0.22 -30.68 -42.33
CA ALA A 270 -1.22 -30.84 -42.40
C ALA A 270 -1.65 -32.12 -41.64
N PRO A 271 -2.70 -32.05 -40.81
CA PRO A 271 -3.25 -33.25 -40.17
C PRO A 271 -3.70 -34.23 -41.27
N PRO A 272 -3.45 -35.54 -41.14
CA PRO A 272 -4.01 -36.52 -42.06
C PRO A 272 -5.53 -36.43 -42.03
N GLU A 273 -6.08 -36.22 -43.22
CA GLU A 273 -7.50 -36.10 -43.52
C GLU A 273 -8.26 -37.33 -42.94
N LYS A 274 -9.08 -37.10 -41.91
CA LYS A 274 -9.93 -38.13 -41.33
C LYS A 274 -11.00 -38.54 -42.35
N PRO A 275 -11.16 -39.83 -42.68
CA PRO A 275 -12.25 -40.28 -43.53
C PRO A 275 -13.61 -39.93 -42.92
N ALA A 276 -14.50 -39.41 -43.76
CA ALA A 276 -15.83 -38.95 -43.39
C ALA A 276 -16.63 -40.04 -42.65
N PRO A 277 -17.31 -39.71 -41.52
CA PRO A 277 -18.14 -40.67 -40.82
C PRO A 277 -19.39 -41.01 -41.64
N ALA A 278 -19.67 -42.31 -41.76
CA ALA A 278 -20.85 -42.86 -42.42
C ALA A 278 -22.17 -42.30 -41.83
N PRO A 279 -23.23 -42.18 -42.64
CA PRO A 279 -24.52 -41.61 -42.24
C PRO A 279 -25.16 -42.44 -41.11
N ARG A 280 -25.39 -41.79 -39.97
CA ARG A 280 -26.10 -42.38 -38.81
C ARG A 280 -27.59 -42.46 -39.10
N THR A 281 -28.15 -43.65 -38.98
CA THR A 281 -29.60 -43.92 -38.99
C THR A 281 -30.31 -43.30 -37.77
N PRO A 282 -31.56 -42.82 -37.92
CA PRO A 282 -32.28 -42.13 -36.85
C PRO A 282 -32.75 -43.12 -35.77
N LYS A 283 -32.28 -42.93 -34.54
CA LYS A 283 -32.70 -43.71 -33.37
C LYS A 283 -33.97 -43.12 -32.76
N LYS A 284 -35.02 -43.95 -32.76
CA LYS A 284 -36.35 -43.78 -32.16
C LYS A 284 -36.33 -43.03 -30.82
N ALA A 285 -37.14 -41.98 -30.74
CA ALA A 285 -37.51 -41.27 -29.52
C ALA A 285 -38.27 -42.20 -28.56
N ALA A 286 -37.80 -42.28 -27.31
CA ALA A 286 -38.54 -42.88 -26.21
C ALA A 286 -39.00 -41.77 -25.25
N ALA A 287 -40.32 -41.64 -25.15
CA ALA A 287 -41.02 -40.75 -24.27
C ALA A 287 -40.66 -41.00 -22.80
N ARG A 288 -40.41 -39.93 -22.02
CA ARG A 288 -40.35 -40.03 -20.57
C ARG A 288 -41.29 -39.02 -19.93
N LYS A 289 -42.29 -39.62 -19.28
CA LYS A 289 -43.38 -39.12 -18.45
C LYS A 289 -43.09 -37.82 -17.68
N THR A 290 -43.98 -36.88 -17.91
CA THR A 290 -44.40 -35.81 -17.00
C THR A 290 -44.90 -36.39 -15.68
N GLY A 291 -44.32 -35.93 -14.57
CA GLY A 291 -44.80 -36.18 -13.20
C GLY A 291 -45.14 -34.84 -12.57
N ALA A 292 -46.43 -34.62 -12.32
CA ALA A 292 -47.00 -33.43 -11.72
C ALA A 292 -47.23 -33.61 -10.21
N GLY A 293 -47.21 -32.48 -9.48
CA GLY A 293 -47.77 -32.32 -8.13
C GLY A 293 -46.71 -32.03 -7.07
N ARG A 294 -46.86 -31.08 -6.14
CA ARG A 294 -47.88 -30.06 -5.79
C ARG A 294 -47.18 -29.10 -4.77
N PRO A 295 -47.79 -27.95 -4.40
CA PRO A 295 -47.14 -26.83 -3.75
C PRO A 295 -47.35 -26.77 -2.22
N SER A 296 -46.53 -25.96 -1.53
CA SER A 296 -46.77 -25.40 -0.19
C SER A 296 -45.76 -24.27 0.04
N ALA A 297 -46.09 -23.00 -0.16
CA ALA A 297 -46.68 -22.08 0.83
C ALA A 297 -45.89 -22.01 2.15
N GLY A 298 -45.17 -20.90 2.37
CA GLY A 298 -44.39 -20.66 3.58
C GLY A 298 -43.84 -19.22 3.66
N LYS A 299 -44.75 -18.27 3.82
CA LYS A 299 -44.54 -16.83 3.98
C LYS A 299 -44.03 -16.55 5.41
N LYS A 300 -42.84 -15.98 5.60
CA LYS A 300 -42.50 -15.20 6.81
C LYS A 300 -41.68 -13.97 6.43
N ALA A 301 -42.34 -12.83 6.52
CA ALA A 301 -41.73 -11.52 6.59
C ALA A 301 -41.17 -11.31 8.00
N THR A 302 -39.91 -10.94 8.12
CA THR A 302 -39.35 -10.37 9.35
C THR A 302 -39.02 -8.91 9.10
N ALA A 303 -39.75 -8.06 9.83
CA ALA A 303 -39.57 -6.63 9.88
C ALA A 303 -38.35 -6.26 10.73
N GLY A 304 -37.56 -5.30 10.22
CA GLY A 304 -37.14 -4.10 10.92
C GLY A 304 -36.26 -4.22 12.17
N THR A 305 -35.03 -3.74 12.06
CA THR A 305 -34.47 -2.79 13.04
C THR A 305 -33.43 -1.90 12.35
N ARG A 306 -33.76 -0.61 12.13
CA ARG A 306 -32.78 0.42 11.75
C ARG A 306 -32.18 0.99 13.02
N SER A 307 -30.89 0.73 13.26
CA SER A 307 -30.13 1.43 14.31
C SER A 307 -29.89 2.90 13.92
N PRO A 308 -30.01 3.84 14.86
CA PRO A 308 -29.65 5.24 14.64
C PRO A 308 -28.13 5.41 14.63
N ARG A 309 -27.60 6.13 13.63
CA ARG A 309 -26.22 6.61 13.60
C ARG A 309 -26.03 7.74 14.62
N PRO A 310 -24.98 7.74 15.45
CA PRO A 310 -24.62 8.89 16.27
C PRO A 310 -24.05 10.01 15.39
N ARG A 311 -24.39 11.27 15.73
CA ARG A 311 -23.78 12.47 15.17
C ARG A 311 -22.45 12.74 15.90
N PRO A 312 -21.37 13.14 15.21
CA PRO A 312 -20.17 13.59 15.88
C PRO A 312 -20.34 15.01 16.43
N HIS A 313 -19.87 15.20 17.66
CA HIS A 313 -19.53 16.50 18.25
C HIS A 313 -18.11 16.88 17.84
#